data_AF-A0A2A2VD87-F1
#
_entry.id   AF-A0A2A2VD87-F1
#
_cell.length_a   1.000
_cell.length_b   1.000
_cell.length_c   1.000
_cell.angle_alpha   90.00
_cell.angle_beta   90.00
_cell.angle_gamma   90.00
#
_symmetry.space_group_name_H-M   'P 1'
#
loop_
_entity.id
_entity.type
_entity.pdbx_description
1 polymer ?
#
loop_
_entity_poly.entity_id
_entity_poly.type
_entity_poly.pdbx_seq_one_letter_code
_entity_poly.pdbx_strand_id
1 'polypeptide(L)'
;MENITFRYGREDLLRALADRRGVNLSTLMRSLADAALASEGFAVADQQFALVTPGGDVLTTSYRIAADDRGQWLPIENEDTEPFDPARHWRLKPLPLRVDGERAVRTYPVVLKSQEHA
;
A
#
# COMPACT_ATOMS: atom_id res chain seq x y z
N MET A 1 40.57 0.55 25.57
CA MET A 1 39.23 0.85 25.03
C MET A 1 38.99 -0.09 23.88
N GLU A 2 38.18 -1.13 24.09
CA GLU A 2 37.79 -2.03 23.01
C GLU A 2 36.82 -1.29 22.06
N ASN A 3 37.17 -1.25 20.77
CA ASN A 3 36.29 -0.75 19.73
C ASN A 3 35.20 -1.80 19.47
N ILE A 4 34.08 -1.70 20.18
CA ILE A 4 32.90 -2.53 19.93
C ILE A 4 32.32 -2.09 18.58
N THR A 5 32.68 -2.82 17.53
CA THR A 5 32.17 -2.58 16.17
C THR A 5 30.87 -3.35 16.02
N PHE A 6 29.72 -2.68 16.17
CA PHE A 6 28.42 -3.30 15.91
C PHE A 6 28.24 -3.51 14.40
N ARG A 7 28.46 -4.74 13.93
CA ARG A 7 28.13 -5.16 12.57
C ARG A 7 26.67 -5.59 12.54
N TYR A 8 25.77 -4.64 12.30
CA TYR A 8 24.40 -4.99 11.94
C TYR A 8 24.38 -5.44 10.48
N GLY A 9 23.72 -6.56 10.19
CA GLY A 9 23.41 -6.92 8.82
C GLY A 9 22.53 -5.84 8.20
N ARG A 10 22.68 -5.58 6.89
CA ARG A 10 21.81 -4.62 6.18
C ARG A 10 20.33 -4.97 6.35
N GLU A 11 20.02 -6.27 6.39
CA GLU A 11 18.67 -6.77 6.62
C GLU A 11 18.14 -6.41 8.01
N ASP A 12 18.96 -6.54 9.06
CA ASP A 12 18.57 -6.20 10.43
C ASP A 12 18.25 -4.71 10.59
N LEU A 13 19.04 -3.86 9.92
CA LEU A 13 18.80 -2.41 9.90
C LEU A 13 17.48 -2.05 9.23
N LEU A 14 17.13 -2.74 8.14
CA LEU A 14 15.88 -2.52 7.43
C LEU A 14 14.68 -3.01 8.24
N ARG A 15 14.80 -4.15 8.93
CA ARG A 15 13.77 -4.65 9.86
C ARG A 15 13.55 -3.68 11.02
N ALA A 16 14.63 -3.24 11.68
CA ALA A 16 14.53 -2.27 12.77
C ALA A 16 13.90 -0.94 12.33
N LEU A 17 14.17 -0.49 11.10
CA LEU A 17 13.55 0.71 10.54
C LEU A 17 12.05 0.52 10.25
N ALA A 18 11.66 -0.67 9.76
CA ALA A 18 10.27 -1.02 9.51
C ALA A 18 9.49 -1.05 10.83
N ASP A 19 10.04 -1.71 11.85
CA ASP A 19 9.47 -1.78 13.20
C ASP A 19 9.31 -0.38 13.81
N ARG A 20 10.34 0.47 13.71
CA ARG A 20 10.29 1.87 14.19
C ARG A 20 9.19 2.69 13.52
N ARG A 21 8.85 2.38 12.26
CA ARG A 21 7.77 3.04 11.51
C ARG A 21 6.41 2.37 11.70
N GLY A 22 6.35 1.25 12.43
CA GLY A 22 5.12 0.48 12.63
C GLY A 22 4.60 -0.15 11.33
N VAL A 23 5.49 -0.49 10.39
CA VAL A 23 5.15 -1.11 9.10
C VAL A 23 5.89 -2.43 8.94
N ASN A 24 5.38 -3.32 8.08
CA ASN A 24 6.14 -4.50 7.69
C ASN A 24 7.30 -4.14 6.73
N LEU A 25 8.24 -5.07 6.59
CA LEU A 25 9.44 -4.87 5.77
C LEU A 25 9.09 -4.66 4.28
N SER A 26 8.09 -5.37 3.75
CA SER A 26 7.62 -5.25 2.36
C SER A 26 7.11 -3.83 2.06
N THR A 27 6.34 -3.24 2.99
CA THR A 27 5.88 -1.85 2.90
C THR A 27 7.02 -0.85 2.95
N LEU A 28 7.99 -1.04 3.85
CA LEU A 28 9.17 -0.17 3.90
C LEU A 28 9.95 -0.21 2.58
N MET A 29 10.19 -1.41 2.04
CA MET A 29 10.92 -1.58 0.78
C MET A 29 10.22 -0.91 -0.39
N ARG A 30 8.88 -0.99 -0.45
CA ARG A 30 8.09 -0.28 -1.45
C ARG A 30 8.23 1.23 -1.33
N SER A 31 8.07 1.78 -0.12
CA SER A 31 8.26 3.21 0.13
C SER A 31 9.65 3.71 -0.28
N LEU A 32 10.70 2.89 -0.11
CA LEU A 32 12.05 3.22 -0.56
C LEU A 32 12.18 3.18 -2.08
N ALA A 33 11.56 2.20 -2.76
CA ALA A 33 11.54 2.13 -4.21
C ALA A 33 10.78 3.32 -4.83
N ASP A 34 9.64 3.68 -4.24
CA ASP A 34 8.84 4.84 -4.61
C ASP A 34 9.63 6.14 -4.47
N ALA A 35 10.35 6.32 -3.36
CA ALA A 35 11.20 7.48 -3.15
C ALA A 35 12.35 7.56 -4.17
N ALA A 36 12.94 6.43 -4.56
CA ALA A 36 13.98 6.38 -5.58
C ALA A 36 13.43 6.78 -6.96
N LEU A 37 12.28 6.22 -7.38
CA LEU A 37 11.61 6.58 -8.63
C LEU A 37 11.21 8.06 -8.68
N ALA A 38 10.68 8.59 -7.58
CA ALA A 38 10.33 10.01 -7.49
C ALA A 38 11.58 10.91 -7.64
N SER A 39 12.73 10.48 -7.09
CA SER A 39 14.00 11.22 -7.25
C SER A 39 14.50 11.25 -8.69
N GLU A 40 14.13 10.27 -9.50
CA GLU A 40 14.41 10.18 -10.93
C GLU A 40 13.36 10.93 -11.79
N GLY A 41 12.36 11.55 -11.17
CA GLY A 41 11.33 12.35 -11.86
C GLY A 41 10.14 11.55 -12.36
N PHE A 42 10.00 10.27 -11.98
CA PHE A 42 8.79 9.51 -12.24
C PHE A 42 7.64 10.02 -11.37
N ALA A 43 6.45 10.11 -11.96
CA ALA A 43 5.24 10.41 -11.22
C ALA A 43 4.86 9.21 -10.34
N VAL A 44 5.13 9.34 -9.04
CA VAL A 44 4.72 8.35 -8.04
C VAL A 44 3.47 8.86 -7.36
N ALA A 45 2.38 8.10 -7.44
CA ALA A 45 1.14 8.45 -6.76
C ALA A 45 1.32 8.35 -5.24
N ASP A 46 0.67 9.24 -4.49
CA ASP A 46 0.67 9.17 -3.02
C ASP A 46 0.08 7.83 -2.57
N GLN A 47 0.91 7.00 -1.93
CA GLN A 47 0.52 5.70 -1.41
C GLN A 47 -0.45 5.88 -0.23
N GLN A 48 -1.66 5.33 -0.37
CA GLN A 48 -2.64 5.27 0.72
C GLN A 48 -2.49 3.96 1.50
N PHE A 49 -2.81 3.98 2.79
CA PHE A 49 -2.76 2.84 3.69
C PHE A 49 -4.11 2.61 4.35
N ALA A 50 -4.39 1.36 4.72
CA ALA A 50 -5.56 0.95 5.49
C ALA A 50 -5.11 0.41 6.85
N LEU A 51 -5.74 0.86 7.92
CA LEU A 51 -5.55 0.28 9.25
C LEU A 51 -6.43 -0.96 9.36
N VAL A 52 -5.82 -2.13 9.53
CA VAL A 52 -6.48 -3.43 9.52
C VAL A 52 -6.35 -4.09 10.89
N THR A 53 -7.47 -4.53 11.46
CA THR A 53 -7.48 -5.24 12.73
C THR A 53 -6.83 -6.62 12.60
N PRO A 54 -6.42 -7.27 13.71
CA PRO A 54 -5.99 -8.66 13.68
C PRO A 54 -7.05 -9.64 13.14
N GLY A 55 -8.34 -9.25 13.18
CA GLY A 55 -9.46 -10.02 12.61
C GLY A 55 -9.63 -9.85 11.10
N GLY A 56 -8.88 -8.94 10.46
CA GLY A 56 -8.97 -8.67 9.02
C GLY A 56 -9.93 -7.54 8.63
N ASP A 57 -10.46 -6.79 9.59
CA ASP A 57 -11.38 -5.68 9.32
C ASP A 57 -10.65 -4.37 9.04
N VAL A 58 -11.11 -3.61 8.05
CA VAL A 58 -10.57 -2.27 7.74
C VAL A 58 -11.25 -1.23 8.64
N LEU A 59 -10.48 -0.56 9.49
CA LEU A 59 -10.99 0.48 10.39
C LEU A 59 -11.01 1.86 9.73
N THR A 60 -9.93 2.24 9.04
CA THR A 60 -9.78 3.56 8.43
C THR A 60 -8.73 3.55 7.34
N THR A 61 -8.67 4.63 6.55
CA THR A 61 -7.64 4.83 5.52
C THR A 61 -6.94 6.17 5.72
N SER A 62 -5.64 6.22 5.43
CA SER A 62 -4.81 7.42 5.62
C SER A 62 -3.62 7.40 4.66
N TYR A 63 -3.13 8.58 4.29
CA TYR A 63 -1.85 8.75 3.60
C TYR A 63 -0.66 8.84 4.57
N ARG A 64 -0.95 8.91 5.88
CA ARG A 64 0.06 8.96 6.95
C ARG A 64 -0.12 7.77 7.86
N ILE A 65 0.96 7.03 8.06
CA ILE A 65 1.04 5.90 8.96
C ILE A 65 1.42 6.41 10.35
N ALA A 66 0.69 5.95 11.37
CA ALA A 66 1.03 6.17 12.77
C ALA A 66 0.89 4.83 13.50
N ALA A 67 1.76 4.56 14.47
CA ALA A 67 1.60 3.41 15.33
C ALA A 67 0.23 3.46 16.01
N ASP A 68 -0.52 2.36 15.94
CA ASP A 68 -1.87 2.26 16.46
C ASP A 68 -2.06 0.85 17.04
N ASP A 69 -2.48 0.76 18.30
CA ASP A 69 -2.62 -0.52 19.00
C ASP A 69 -3.79 -1.36 18.47
N ARG A 70 -4.67 -0.77 17.64
CA ARG A 70 -5.87 -1.42 17.11
C ARG A 70 -5.59 -2.33 15.91
N GLY A 71 -4.40 -2.25 15.30
CA GLY A 71 -4.12 -3.02 14.10
C GLY A 71 -2.82 -2.64 13.39
N GLN A 72 -2.69 -3.16 12.16
CA GLN A 72 -1.54 -2.92 11.29
C GLN A 72 -1.94 -2.07 10.09
N TRP A 73 -1.06 -1.15 9.70
CA TRP A 73 -1.22 -0.43 8.44
C TRP A 73 -0.74 -1.28 7.27
N LEU A 74 -1.65 -1.57 6.35
CA LEU A 74 -1.36 -2.25 5.09
C LEU A 74 -1.48 -1.27 3.91
N PRO A 75 -0.60 -1.37 2.89
CA PRO A 75 -0.69 -0.55 1.70
C PRO A 75 -1.97 -0.87 0.93
N ILE A 76 -2.64 0.17 0.41
CA ILE A 76 -3.77 0.01 -0.49
C ILE A 76 -3.27 -0.08 -1.93
N GLU A 77 -3.58 -1.18 -2.60
CA GLU A 77 -3.36 -1.35 -4.03
C GLU A 77 -4.68 -1.13 -4.78
N ASN A 78 -4.63 -0.34 -5.85
CA ASN A 78 -5.78 -0.11 -6.71
C ASN A 78 -5.71 -1.09 -7.88
N GLU A 79 -6.80 -1.80 -8.13
CA GLU A 79 -6.93 -2.70 -9.28
C GLU A 79 -8.25 -2.45 -10.00
N ASP A 80 -8.26 -2.66 -11.30
CA ASP A 80 -9.47 -2.68 -12.12
C ASP A 80 -9.93 -4.14 -12.28
N THR A 81 -11.24 -4.40 -12.36
CA THR A 81 -11.75 -5.77 -12.60
C THR A 81 -11.35 -6.32 -13.97
N GLU A 82 -11.07 -5.44 -14.93
CA GLU A 82 -10.65 -5.73 -16.29
C GLU A 82 -9.70 -4.64 -16.80
N PRO A 83 -8.92 -4.86 -17.88
CA PRO A 83 -8.09 -3.83 -18.48
C PRO A 83 -8.88 -2.56 -18.82
N PHE A 84 -8.45 -1.41 -18.26
CA PHE A 84 -9.14 -0.15 -18.45
C PHE A 84 -8.72 0.56 -19.76
N ASP A 85 -9.72 0.97 -20.54
CA ASP A 85 -9.57 1.82 -21.72
C ASP A 85 -10.52 3.02 -21.54
N PRO A 86 -10.00 4.24 -21.34
CA PRO A 86 -10.84 5.41 -21.08
C PRO A 86 -11.76 5.79 -22.25
N ALA A 87 -11.47 5.35 -23.47
CA ALA A 87 -12.36 5.57 -24.61
C ALA A 87 -13.60 4.67 -24.53
N ARG A 88 -13.43 3.42 -24.10
CA ARG A 88 -14.44 2.34 -24.19
C ARG A 88 -15.09 1.97 -22.87
N HIS A 89 -14.50 2.35 -21.74
CA HIS A 89 -14.91 1.92 -20.41
C HIS A 89 -15.26 3.08 -19.47
N TRP A 90 -16.18 2.81 -18.55
CA TRP A 90 -16.36 3.58 -17.32
C TRP A 90 -15.74 2.82 -16.14
N ARG A 91 -15.07 3.55 -15.25
CA ARG A 91 -14.75 3.05 -13.91
C ARG A 91 -15.86 3.45 -12.96
N LEU A 92 -16.47 2.46 -12.33
CA LEU A 92 -17.47 2.70 -11.30
C LEU A 92 -16.81 3.00 -9.96
N LYS A 93 -17.65 3.35 -8.97
CA LYS A 93 -17.19 3.50 -7.59
C LYS A 93 -16.55 2.19 -7.12
N PRO A 94 -15.46 2.27 -6.35
CA PRO A 94 -14.76 1.09 -5.89
C PRO A 94 -15.66 0.23 -5.01
N LEU A 95 -15.44 -1.07 -5.09
CA LEU A 95 -16.03 -2.04 -4.16
C LEU A 95 -15.47 -1.82 -2.74
N PRO A 96 -16.12 -2.38 -1.70
CA PRO A 96 -15.59 -2.36 -0.35
C PRO A 96 -14.14 -2.85 -0.30
N LEU A 97 -13.32 -2.16 0.47
CA LEU A 97 -11.90 -2.46 0.57
C LEU A 97 -11.71 -3.88 1.13
N ARG A 98 -10.93 -4.70 0.43
CA ARG A 98 -10.67 -6.09 0.79
C ARG A 98 -9.26 -6.25 1.34
N VAL A 99 -9.09 -7.04 2.39
CA VAL A 99 -7.75 -7.43 2.86
C VAL A 99 -7.28 -8.66 2.09
N ASP A 100 -6.06 -8.61 1.57
CA ASP A 100 -5.44 -9.63 0.74
C ASP A 100 -4.02 -9.90 1.23
N GLY A 101 -3.90 -10.68 2.32
CA GLY A 101 -2.61 -10.95 2.96
C GLY A 101 -1.98 -9.69 3.52
N GLU A 102 -0.83 -9.27 2.97
CA GLU A 102 -0.06 -8.11 3.43
C GLU A 102 -0.47 -6.77 2.78
N ARG A 103 -1.59 -6.73 2.04
CA ARG A 103 -2.10 -5.53 1.39
C ARG A 103 -3.62 -5.42 1.54
N ALA A 104 -4.12 -4.20 1.40
CA ALA A 104 -5.53 -3.95 1.18
C ALA A 104 -5.75 -3.64 -0.31
N VAL A 105 -6.86 -4.09 -0.87
CA VAL A 105 -7.14 -4.01 -2.31
C VAL A 105 -8.41 -3.19 -2.52
N ARG A 106 -8.29 -2.16 -3.35
CA ARG A 106 -9.39 -1.33 -3.83
C ARG A 106 -9.67 -1.68 -5.28
N THR A 107 -10.73 -2.45 -5.48
CA THR A 107 -11.15 -2.91 -6.80
C THR A 107 -12.14 -1.92 -7.41
N TYR A 108 -11.84 -1.43 -8.61
CA TYR A 108 -12.72 -0.58 -9.41
C TYR A 108 -13.41 -1.42 -10.49
N PRO A 109 -14.74 -1.56 -10.44
CA PRO A 109 -15.47 -2.23 -11.51
C PRO A 109 -15.34 -1.45 -12.82
N VAL A 110 -14.93 -2.15 -13.87
CA VAL A 110 -14.85 -1.63 -15.22
C VAL A 110 -16.05 -2.13 -16.00
N VAL A 111 -16.78 -1.21 -16.63
CA VAL A 111 -17.95 -1.53 -17.48
C VAL A 111 -17.80 -0.88 -18.85
N LEU A 112 -18.29 -1.55 -19.88
CA LEU A 112 -18.33 -0.98 -21.23
C LEU A 112 -19.33 0.18 -21.28
N LYS A 113 -18.94 1.30 -21.89
CA LYS A 113 -19.85 2.44 -22.08
C LYS A 113 -21.08 2.06 -22.91
N SER A 114 -20.95 1.08 -23.81
CA SER A 114 -22.06 0.56 -24.60
C SER A 114 -23.10 -0.21 -23.79
N GLN A 115 -22.81 -0.56 -22.52
CA GLN A 115 -23.72 -1.27 -21.63
C GLN A 115 -24.53 -0.35 -20.69
N GLU A 116 -24.33 0.97 -20.72
CA GLU A 116 -25.17 1.92 -19.96
C GLU A 116 -26.62 2.03 -20.45
N HIS A 117 -26.95 1.41 -21.59
CA HIS A 117 -28.28 1.48 -22.22
C HIS A 117 -29.03 0.14 -22.28
N ALA A 118 -28.75 -0.80 -21.36
CA ALA A 118 -29.48 -2.08 -21.26
C ALA A 118 -30.47 -2.09 -20.08
#